data_AF-A0A0D8Y457-F1
#
_entry.id   AF-A0A0D8Y457-F1
#
_cell.length_a   1.000
_cell.length_b   1.000
_cell.length_c   1.000
_cell.angle_alpha   90.00
_cell.angle_beta   90.00
_cell.angle_gamma   90.00
#
_symmetry.space_group_name_H-M   'P 1'
#
loop_
_entity.id
_entity.type
_entity.pdbx_description
1 polymer ?
#
loop_
_entity_poly.entity_id
_entity_poly.type
_entity_poly.pdbx_seq_one_letter_code
_entity_poly.pdbx_strand_id
1 'polypeptide(L)'
;MKWGKKRDEPSAPREPEQAKDIREDTLGWIAQQIPPAVHKVNYFLLDWAQKLAYEESERPELPGKDGSMTRNQFLAHLRDGKLLVNLANKLQPGSISVESDVTTEAMVGTEAEKRTETVVEGEKKEEQATESVKIEEKKAATPQKTLKEKQSELINKFTTWANDCLGLGEGRL
;
A
#
# COMPACT_ATOMS: atom_id res chain seq x y z
N MET A 1 -22.05 -53.39 12.23
CA MET A 1 -21.02 -52.84 11.31
C MET A 1 -19.96 -52.13 12.15
N LYS A 2 -18.73 -52.66 12.19
CA LYS A 2 -17.59 -52.08 12.91
C LYS A 2 -16.87 -51.10 11.99
N TRP A 3 -16.81 -49.82 12.37
CA TRP A 3 -15.98 -48.83 11.70
C TRP A 3 -14.51 -49.06 12.08
N GLY A 4 -13.69 -49.41 11.09
CA GLY A 4 -12.25 -49.63 11.27
C GLY A 4 -11.50 -48.32 11.48
N LYS A 5 -11.00 -48.13 12.70
CA LYS A 5 -9.89 -47.23 13.06
C LYS A 5 -8.66 -47.53 12.17
N LYS A 6 -8.45 -46.77 11.09
CA LYS A 6 -7.14 -46.51 10.45
C LYS A 6 -7.25 -45.32 9.50
N ARG A 7 -7.57 -44.14 10.02
CA ARG A 7 -7.46 -42.90 9.26
C ARG A 7 -7.11 -41.74 10.17
N ASP A 8 -5.94 -41.82 10.78
CA ASP A 8 -5.21 -40.66 11.29
C ASP A 8 -3.80 -41.12 11.65
N GLU A 9 -2.94 -41.13 10.64
CA GLU A 9 -1.52 -40.93 10.84
C GLU A 9 -1.29 -39.48 10.38
N PRO A 10 -0.83 -38.57 11.26
CA PRO A 10 -0.57 -37.19 10.86
C PRO A 10 0.54 -37.25 9.82
N SER A 11 0.23 -36.97 8.55
CA SER A 11 1.24 -36.80 7.52
C SER A 11 2.18 -35.72 8.05
N ALA A 12 3.38 -36.13 8.47
CA ALA A 12 4.43 -35.23 8.87
C ALA A 12 4.56 -34.13 7.80
N PRO A 13 4.87 -32.88 8.18
CA PRO A 13 5.14 -31.83 7.21
C PRO A 13 6.16 -32.40 6.22
N ARG A 14 5.77 -32.57 4.96
CA ARG A 14 6.73 -32.99 3.93
C ARG A 14 7.78 -31.91 3.92
N GLU A 15 8.96 -32.22 4.45
CA GLU A 15 10.14 -31.38 4.28
C GLU A 15 10.23 -31.05 2.78
N PRO A 16 10.54 -29.80 2.41
CA PRO A 16 10.63 -29.43 1.01
C PRO A 16 11.56 -30.43 0.34
N GLU A 17 11.00 -31.23 -0.58
CA GLU A 17 11.71 -32.29 -1.29
C GLU A 17 12.97 -31.65 -1.87
N GLN A 18 14.13 -32.03 -1.33
CA GLN A 18 15.40 -31.44 -1.74
C GLN A 18 15.48 -31.50 -3.26
N ALA A 19 15.91 -30.39 -3.87
CA ALA A 19 16.01 -30.27 -5.31
C ALA A 19 16.71 -31.50 -5.90
N LYS A 20 15.96 -32.30 -6.65
CA LYS A 20 16.53 -33.33 -7.52
C LYS A 20 17.52 -32.64 -8.45
N ASP A 21 18.63 -33.33 -8.79
CA ASP A 21 19.61 -32.79 -9.74
C ASP A 21 18.88 -32.35 -11.01
N ILE A 22 19.26 -31.21 -11.59
CA ILE A 22 18.67 -30.65 -12.82
C ILE A 22 18.62 -31.71 -13.93
N ARG A 23 19.62 -32.61 -13.96
CA ARG A 23 19.74 -33.69 -14.93
C ARG A 23 18.75 -34.82 -14.71
N GLU A 24 18.24 -34.98 -13.50
CA GLU A 24 17.29 -36.03 -13.11
C GLU A 24 15.84 -35.55 -13.16
N ASP A 25 15.59 -34.27 -12.83
CA ASP A 25 14.25 -33.65 -12.87
C ASP A 25 14.32 -32.17 -13.20
N THR A 26 14.48 -31.87 -14.50
CA THR A 26 14.54 -30.49 -14.99
C THR A 26 13.25 -29.72 -14.74
N LEU A 27 12.08 -30.38 -14.85
CA LEU A 27 10.79 -29.72 -14.63
C LEU A 27 10.59 -29.34 -13.15
N GLY A 28 10.95 -30.25 -12.23
CA GLY A 28 10.95 -29.97 -10.80
C GLY A 28 11.90 -28.83 -10.44
N TRP A 29 13.09 -28.80 -11.03
CA TRP A 29 14.03 -27.69 -10.83
C TRP A 29 13.49 -26.35 -11.36
N ILE A 30 12.90 -26.31 -12.56
CA ILE A 30 12.27 -25.10 -13.11
C ILE A 30 11.15 -24.61 -12.18
N ALA A 31 10.32 -25.53 -11.67
CA ALA A 31 9.23 -25.19 -10.76
C ALA A 31 9.74 -24.51 -9.46
N GLN A 32 10.92 -24.91 -8.97
CA GLN A 32 11.55 -24.27 -7.80
C GLN A 32 12.05 -22.84 -8.08
N GLN A 33 12.29 -22.49 -9.34
CA GLN A 33 12.66 -21.12 -9.72
C GLN A 33 11.46 -20.17 -9.80
N ILE A 34 10.22 -20.68 -9.82
CA ILE A 34 9.01 -19.85 -9.94
C ILE A 34 8.88 -18.87 -8.76
N PRO A 35 8.95 -19.27 -7.48
CA PRO A 35 8.81 -18.33 -6.37
C PRO A 35 9.81 -17.15 -6.41
N PRO A 36 11.14 -17.36 -6.55
CA PRO A 36 12.08 -16.24 -6.62
C PRO A 36 11.91 -15.40 -7.89
N ALA A 37 11.52 -15.99 -9.02
CA ALA A 37 11.20 -15.22 -10.23
C ALA A 37 9.97 -14.31 -10.01
N VAL A 38 8.91 -14.82 -9.39
CA VAL A 38 7.72 -14.03 -9.03
C VAL A 38 8.09 -12.88 -8.10
N HIS A 39 9.00 -13.09 -7.15
CA HIS A 39 9.43 -12.01 -6.26
C HIS A 39 10.13 -10.86 -6.99
N LYS A 40 10.93 -11.16 -8.02
CA LYS A 40 11.52 -10.13 -8.88
C LYS A 40 10.47 -9.42 -9.72
N VAL A 41 9.54 -10.18 -10.32
CA VAL A 41 8.44 -9.60 -11.12
C VAL A 41 7.61 -8.64 -10.29
N ASN A 42 7.24 -9.03 -9.07
CA ASN A 42 6.52 -8.15 -8.14
C ASN A 42 7.25 -6.82 -7.92
N TYR A 43 8.57 -6.86 -7.73
CA TYR A 43 9.37 -5.66 -7.52
C TYR A 43 9.37 -4.76 -8.75
N PHE A 44 9.69 -5.32 -9.92
CA PHE A 44 9.75 -4.53 -11.16
C PHE A 44 8.40 -3.97 -11.58
N LEU A 45 7.30 -4.66 -11.30
CA LEU A 45 5.96 -4.14 -11.54
C LEU A 45 5.67 -2.90 -10.68
N LEU A 46 6.01 -2.93 -9.38
CA LEU A 46 5.80 -1.75 -8.53
C LEU A 46 6.78 -0.62 -8.85
N ASP A 47 8.02 -0.92 -9.20
CA ASP A 47 9.01 0.07 -9.64
C ASP A 47 8.56 0.78 -10.92
N TRP A 48 8.09 0.02 -11.90
CA TRP A 48 7.49 0.58 -13.12
C TRP A 48 6.27 1.46 -12.78
N ALA A 49 5.34 0.95 -11.97
CA ALA A 49 4.13 1.68 -11.60
C ALA A 49 4.45 2.97 -10.83
N GLN A 50 5.44 2.96 -9.92
CA GLN A 50 5.86 4.16 -9.19
C GLN A 50 6.58 5.17 -10.07
N LYS A 51 7.46 4.72 -10.97
CA LYS A 51 8.13 5.60 -11.93
C LYS A 51 7.11 6.34 -12.79
N LEU A 52 6.03 5.67 -13.19
CA LEU A 52 4.96 6.28 -13.95
C LEU A 52 4.11 7.21 -13.08
N ALA A 53 3.65 6.75 -11.91
CA ALA A 53 2.74 7.51 -11.06
C ALA A 53 3.37 8.77 -10.42
N TYR A 54 4.69 8.80 -10.23
CA TYR A 54 5.41 9.84 -9.49
C TYR A 54 6.57 10.47 -10.28
N GLU A 55 6.59 10.44 -11.62
CA GLU A 55 7.70 10.88 -12.49
C GLU A 55 8.67 11.93 -11.90
N GLU A 56 8.15 13.09 -11.45
CA GLU A 56 8.93 14.20 -10.86
C GLU A 56 8.76 14.36 -9.33
N SER A 57 7.86 13.58 -8.73
CA SER A 57 7.52 13.64 -7.31
C SER A 57 8.38 12.70 -6.46
N GLU A 58 8.41 12.95 -5.16
CA GLU A 58 9.04 12.03 -4.21
C GLU A 58 8.40 10.64 -4.28
N ARG A 59 9.23 9.62 -4.55
CA ARG A 59 8.80 8.23 -4.71
C ARG A 59 8.89 7.50 -3.37
N PRO A 60 7.80 6.89 -2.88
CA PRO A 60 7.88 6.03 -1.70
C PRO A 60 8.86 4.88 -1.93
N GLU A 61 9.70 4.57 -0.95
CA GLU A 61 10.63 3.44 -1.06
C GLU A 61 9.87 2.12 -1.27
N LEU A 62 10.38 1.29 -2.18
CA LEU A 62 9.81 -0.04 -2.40
C LEU A 62 10.28 -1.02 -1.33
N PRO A 63 9.38 -1.87 -0.81
CA PRO A 63 9.77 -2.93 0.09
C PRO A 63 10.58 -4.00 -0.65
N GLY A 64 11.44 -4.69 0.09
CA GLY A 64 12.23 -5.80 -0.43
C GLY A 64 13.72 -5.54 -0.38
N LYS A 65 14.49 -6.52 -0.85
CA LYS A 65 15.96 -6.46 -0.91
C LYS A 65 16.42 -6.95 -2.27
N ASP A 66 17.48 -6.33 -2.81
CA ASP A 66 18.13 -6.75 -4.05
C ASP A 66 17.16 -6.86 -5.25
N GLY A 67 16.17 -5.97 -5.32
CA GLY A 67 15.16 -5.97 -6.39
C GLY A 67 14.17 -7.14 -6.33
N SER A 68 13.92 -7.68 -5.13
CA SER A 68 13.03 -8.82 -4.90
C SER A 68 12.07 -8.53 -3.74
N MET A 69 10.77 -8.82 -3.94
CA MET A 69 9.74 -8.67 -2.91
C MET A 69 8.77 -9.85 -2.86
N THR A 70 8.41 -10.26 -1.64
CA THR A 70 7.43 -11.33 -1.42
C THR A 70 6.02 -10.90 -1.85
N ARG A 71 5.13 -11.87 -2.08
CA ARG A 71 3.71 -11.61 -2.35
C ARG A 71 3.07 -10.72 -1.29
N ASN A 72 3.38 -10.94 0.00
CA ASN A 72 2.79 -10.16 1.08
C ASN A 72 3.28 -8.70 1.07
N GLN A 73 4.55 -8.46 0.76
CA GLN A 73 5.09 -7.10 0.60
C GLN A 73 4.43 -6.39 -0.59
N PHE A 74 4.30 -7.08 -1.72
CA PHE A 74 3.63 -6.55 -2.91
C PHE A 74 2.18 -6.14 -2.59
N LEU A 75 1.41 -7.04 -1.97
CA LEU A 75 0.01 -6.77 -1.61
C LEU A 75 -0.11 -5.69 -0.52
N ALA A 76 0.80 -5.67 0.46
CA ALA A 76 0.80 -4.65 1.50
C ALA A 76 1.06 -3.25 0.93
N HIS A 77 1.93 -3.13 -0.07
CA HIS A 77 2.21 -1.85 -0.74
C HIS A 77 1.02 -1.31 -1.52
N LEU A 78 0.22 -2.19 -2.14
CA LEU A 78 -0.97 -1.81 -2.89
C LEU A 78 -2.21 -1.61 -2.02
N ARG A 79 -2.18 -2.10 -0.78
CA ARG A 79 -3.34 -2.15 0.12
C ARG A 79 -3.88 -0.77 0.48
N ASP A 80 -3.05 0.26 0.52
CA ASP A 80 -3.52 1.60 0.85
C ASP A 80 -4.21 2.30 -0.32
N GLY A 81 -4.12 1.74 -1.54
CA GLY A 81 -4.70 2.27 -2.76
C GLY A 81 -4.03 3.53 -3.32
N LYS A 82 -3.05 4.12 -2.62
CA LYS A 82 -2.47 5.42 -3.01
C LYS A 82 -1.73 5.34 -4.34
N LEU A 83 -0.88 4.33 -4.50
CA LEU A 83 -0.15 4.11 -5.76
C LEU A 83 -1.13 3.92 -6.93
N LEU A 84 -2.20 3.15 -6.73
CA LEU A 84 -3.20 2.88 -7.76
C LEU A 84 -3.93 4.16 -8.18
N VAL A 85 -4.29 5.00 -7.22
CA VAL A 85 -4.96 6.27 -7.49
C VAL A 85 -4.04 7.24 -8.22
N ASN A 86 -2.79 7.38 -7.77
CA ASN A 86 -1.81 8.24 -8.43
C ASN A 86 -1.52 7.76 -9.86
N LEU A 87 -1.44 6.44 -10.07
CA LEU A 87 -1.28 5.85 -11.39
C LEU A 87 -2.47 6.16 -12.31
N ALA A 88 -3.70 5.97 -11.84
CA ALA A 88 -4.90 6.28 -12.62
C ALA A 88 -4.99 7.78 -12.96
N ASN A 89 -4.72 8.65 -11.98
CA ASN A 89 -4.73 10.10 -12.18
C ASN A 89 -3.59 10.57 -13.10
N LYS A 90 -2.47 9.85 -13.15
CA LYS A 90 -1.41 10.14 -14.13
C LYS A 90 -1.82 9.73 -15.54
N LEU A 91 -2.42 8.55 -15.69
CA LEU A 91 -2.88 8.05 -16.99
C LEU A 91 -4.05 8.87 -17.54
N GLN A 92 -4.94 9.31 -16.66
CA GLN A 92 -6.07 10.16 -16.98
C GLN A 92 -6.32 11.13 -15.81
N PRO A 93 -5.94 12.41 -15.95
CA PRO A 93 -6.11 13.41 -14.90
C PRO A 93 -7.56 13.52 -14.41
N GLY A 94 -7.73 13.50 -13.08
CA GLY A 94 -9.04 13.63 -12.44
C GLY A 94 -9.89 12.35 -12.44
N SER A 95 -9.33 11.19 -12.79
CA SER A 95 -10.05 9.91 -12.81
C SER A 95 -10.60 9.48 -11.46
N ILE A 96 -9.82 9.68 -10.39
CA ILE A 96 -10.20 9.27 -9.04
C ILE A 96 -10.03 10.44 -8.09
N SER A 97 -11.16 10.89 -7.53
CA SER A 97 -11.18 11.91 -6.48
C SER A 97 -10.77 11.31 -5.14
N VAL A 98 -9.65 11.81 -4.62
CA VAL A 98 -9.23 11.56 -3.23
C VAL A 98 -9.85 12.66 -2.38
N GLU A 99 -10.73 12.28 -1.47
CA GLU A 99 -11.10 13.17 -0.37
C GLU A 99 -9.86 13.36 0.50
N SER A 100 -9.06 14.37 0.17
CA SER A 100 -7.91 14.78 0.96
C SER A 100 -8.42 15.36 2.27
N ASP A 101 -8.40 14.55 3.33
CA ASP A 101 -8.03 15.11 4.64
C ASP A 101 -6.60 15.63 4.47
N VAL A 102 -6.38 16.91 4.77
CA VAL A 102 -5.24 17.79 4.41
C VAL A 102 -5.50 18.68 3.19
N THR A 103 -6.19 19.79 3.48
CA THR A 103 -5.72 21.16 3.27
C THR A 103 -4.79 21.41 2.06
N THR A 104 -5.38 22.08 1.07
CA THR A 104 -4.78 23.14 0.24
C THR A 104 -3.43 23.67 0.73
N GLU A 105 -2.39 23.54 -0.09
CA GLU A 105 -1.45 24.65 -0.32
C GLU A 105 -1.04 24.64 -1.80
N ALA A 106 -1.88 25.29 -2.59
CA ALA A 106 -1.44 25.86 -3.85
C ALA A 106 -0.53 27.06 -3.53
N MET A 107 0.71 26.99 -4.03
CA MET A 107 1.36 28.05 -4.81
C MET A 107 1.18 29.51 -4.34
N VAL A 108 2.26 30.12 -3.83
CA VAL A 108 2.74 31.53 -3.88
C VAL A 108 3.69 31.67 -2.68
N GLY A 109 4.95 32.07 -2.74
CA GLY A 109 5.77 32.73 -3.73
C GLY A 109 6.81 33.57 -2.98
N THR A 110 7.93 33.85 -3.66
CA THR A 110 8.83 35.00 -3.45
C THR A 110 9.93 34.92 -2.39
N GLU A 111 11.14 35.14 -2.90
CA GLU A 111 12.36 35.57 -2.22
C GLU A 111 12.14 36.61 -1.12
N ALA A 112 12.84 36.46 0.01
CA ALA A 112 13.40 37.58 0.81
C ALA A 112 14.32 37.06 1.92
N GLU A 113 15.61 36.94 1.58
CA GLU A 113 16.76 37.48 2.32
C GLU A 113 16.61 37.90 3.81
N LYS A 114 17.39 37.22 4.67
CA LYS A 114 18.25 37.76 5.76
C LYS A 114 17.64 38.72 6.80
N ARG A 115 17.62 38.27 8.07
CA ARG A 115 18.35 38.94 9.16
C ARG A 115 18.37 38.12 10.46
N THR A 116 19.50 38.32 11.14
CA THR A 116 20.10 37.69 12.31
C THR A 116 19.52 38.13 13.66
N GLU A 117 19.93 37.40 14.72
CA GLU A 117 20.09 37.81 16.14
C GLU A 117 18.80 37.86 16.99
N THR A 118 18.69 37.43 18.25
CA THR A 118 19.42 36.64 19.29
C THR A 118 18.52 36.70 20.56
N VAL A 119 18.75 35.82 21.58
CA VAL A 119 18.60 36.15 23.05
C VAL A 119 17.14 36.14 23.61
N VAL A 120 16.68 35.51 24.72
CA VAL A 120 17.23 34.84 25.93
C VAL A 120 16.20 33.84 26.51
N GLU A 121 16.74 32.74 27.07
CA GLU A 121 16.40 31.99 28.31
C GLU A 121 15.25 32.47 29.24
N GLY A 122 14.53 31.51 29.86
CA GLY A 122 13.66 31.78 31.02
C GLY A 122 12.80 30.59 31.45
N GLU A 123 13.22 29.90 32.52
CA GLU A 123 12.57 28.76 33.16
C GLU A 123 11.20 29.04 33.85
N LYS A 124 10.45 27.93 34.03
CA LYS A 124 9.74 27.47 35.27
C LYS A 124 8.22 27.69 35.44
N LYS A 125 7.55 26.54 35.69
CA LYS A 125 6.39 26.25 36.59
C LYS A 125 5.11 27.08 36.36
N GLU A 126 3.89 26.54 36.35
CA GLU A 126 3.23 25.71 37.37
C GLU A 126 1.84 25.31 36.86
N GLU A 127 1.28 24.25 37.43
CA GLU A 127 -0.09 23.74 37.22
C GLU A 127 -1.18 24.77 37.57
N GLN A 128 -2.29 24.78 36.82
CA GLN A 128 -3.63 24.62 37.44
C GLN A 128 -4.75 24.47 36.41
N ALA A 129 -5.57 23.44 36.66
CA ALA A 129 -6.84 23.17 36.04
C ALA A 129 -7.88 24.24 36.37
N THR A 130 -8.74 24.58 35.41
CA THR A 130 -10.13 24.97 35.69
C THR A 130 -11.06 24.45 34.59
N GLU A 131 -12.19 23.96 35.06
CA GLU A 131 -13.24 23.19 34.40
C GLU A 131 -14.20 24.07 33.57
N SER A 132 -14.80 23.43 32.56
CA SER A 132 -16.21 23.59 32.16
C SER A 132 -16.66 24.86 31.44
N VAL A 133 -16.81 24.77 30.11
CA VAL A 133 -18.08 25.14 29.46
C VAL A 133 -18.43 24.13 28.38
N LYS A 134 -19.48 23.36 28.67
CA LYS A 134 -20.25 22.53 27.74
C LYS A 134 -20.97 23.45 26.75
N ILE A 135 -20.57 23.42 25.48
CA ILE A 135 -21.43 23.85 24.36
C ILE A 135 -21.65 22.62 23.49
N GLU A 136 -22.81 21.99 23.70
CA GLU A 136 -23.42 21.06 22.76
C GLU A 136 -23.72 21.84 21.48
N GLU A 137 -22.84 21.73 20.48
CA GLU A 137 -23.21 21.99 19.09
C GLU A 137 -23.23 20.66 18.34
N LYS A 138 -24.45 20.22 18.08
CA LYS A 138 -24.84 18.99 17.40
C LYS A 138 -24.41 19.06 15.93
N LYS A 139 -23.12 18.95 15.64
CA LYS A 139 -22.66 18.60 14.28
C LYS A 139 -22.99 17.12 14.07
N ALA A 140 -23.87 16.87 13.11
CA ALA A 140 -24.16 15.53 12.61
C ALA A 140 -22.83 14.83 12.31
N ALA A 141 -22.48 13.86 13.16
CA ALA A 141 -21.32 13.03 12.96
C ALA A 141 -21.56 12.21 11.70
N THR A 142 -20.99 12.63 10.58
CA THR A 142 -20.71 11.73 9.47
C THR A 142 -19.97 10.55 10.09
N PRO A 143 -20.44 9.29 9.93
CA PRO A 143 -19.74 8.16 10.50
C PRO A 143 -18.31 8.18 9.95
N GLN A 144 -17.33 8.40 10.83
CA GLN A 144 -15.93 8.42 10.43
C GLN A 144 -15.61 7.04 9.87
N LYS A 145 -15.52 6.96 8.53
CA LYS A 145 -15.12 5.74 7.83
C LYS A 145 -13.80 5.28 8.42
N THR A 146 -13.75 4.02 8.81
CA THR A 146 -12.54 3.38 9.32
C THR A 146 -11.43 3.46 8.26
N LEU A 147 -10.17 3.42 8.70
CA LEU A 147 -9.02 3.42 7.78
C LEU A 147 -9.15 2.33 6.70
N LYS A 148 -9.62 1.13 7.10
CA LYS A 148 -9.82 0.01 6.19
C LYS A 148 -10.90 0.29 5.15
N GLU A 149 -11.99 0.95 5.54
CA GLU A 149 -13.04 1.37 4.60
C GLU A 149 -12.53 2.39 3.61
N LYS A 150 -11.79 3.42 4.08
CA LYS A 150 -11.15 4.41 3.18
C LYS A 150 -10.23 3.74 2.16
N GLN A 151 -9.37 2.80 2.61
CA GLN A 151 -8.49 2.04 1.73
C GLN A 151 -9.28 1.22 0.70
N SER A 152 -10.30 0.48 1.13
CA SER A 152 -11.12 -0.32 0.23
C SER A 152 -11.88 0.54 -0.79
N GLU A 153 -12.30 1.75 -0.40
CA GLU A 153 -12.98 2.67 -1.29
C GLU A 153 -12.06 3.16 -2.41
N LEU A 154 -10.79 3.47 -2.11
CA LEU A 154 -9.80 3.85 -3.13
C LEU A 154 -9.55 2.70 -4.11
N ILE A 155 -9.37 1.47 -3.60
CA ILE A 155 -9.18 0.28 -4.44
C ILE A 155 -10.40 0.03 -5.33
N ASN A 156 -11.61 0.16 -4.78
CA ASN A 156 -12.84 -0.02 -5.54
C ASN A 156 -13.00 1.05 -6.62
N LYS A 157 -12.75 2.32 -6.31
CA LYS A 157 -12.76 3.42 -7.30
C LYS A 157 -11.78 3.14 -8.43
N PHE A 158 -10.56 2.69 -8.11
CA PHE A 158 -9.57 2.30 -9.10
C PHE A 158 -10.05 1.12 -9.96
N THR A 159 -10.63 0.10 -9.34
CA THR A 159 -11.11 -1.09 -10.06
C THR A 159 -12.25 -0.74 -11.01
N THR A 160 -13.22 0.08 -10.57
CA THR A 160 -14.28 0.59 -11.44
C THR A 160 -13.70 1.38 -12.62
N TRP A 161 -12.81 2.34 -12.35
CA TRP A 161 -12.15 3.10 -13.40
C TRP A 161 -11.38 2.21 -14.39
N ALA A 162 -10.60 1.24 -13.89
CA ALA A 162 -9.83 0.33 -14.73
C ALA A 162 -10.74 -0.54 -15.61
N ASN A 163 -11.88 -0.98 -15.08
CA ASN A 163 -12.86 -1.74 -15.85
C ASN A 163 -13.54 -0.88 -16.93
N ASP A 164 -13.95 0.33 -16.57
CA ASP A 164 -14.70 1.22 -17.46
C ASP A 164 -13.82 1.86 -18.54
N CYS A 165 -12.59 2.27 -18.18
CA CYS A 165 -11.70 3.02 -19.06
C CYS A 165 -10.70 2.14 -19.80
N LEU A 166 -10.22 1.05 -19.19
CA LEU A 166 -9.22 0.16 -19.80
C LEU A 166 -9.84 -1.14 -20.33
N GLY A 167 -11.15 -1.35 -20.11
CA GLY A 167 -11.84 -2.56 -20.57
C GLY A 167 -11.36 -3.84 -19.88
N LEU A 168 -10.77 -3.73 -18.68
CA LEU A 168 -10.20 -4.85 -17.93
C LEU A 168 -11.24 -5.69 -17.16
N GLY A 169 -12.54 -5.39 -17.36
CA GLY A 169 -13.64 -6.13 -16.76
C GLY A 169 -13.68 -7.60 -17.19
N GLU A 170 -14.29 -8.43 -16.34
CA GLU A 170 -14.32 -9.90 -16.45
C GLU A 170 -14.57 -10.41 -17.88
N GLY A 171 -13.56 -11.09 -18.45
CA GLY A 171 -13.76 -12.10 -19.49
C GLY A 171 -13.76 -11.66 -20.95
N ARG A 172 -13.21 -10.50 -21.33
CA ARG A 172 -12.95 -10.19 -22.75
C ARG A 172 -11.47 -10.36 -23.15
N LEU A 173 -10.95 -11.58 -23.03
CA LEU A 173 -9.81 -12.10 -23.77
C LEU A 173 -10.05 -13.57 -24.12
#